data_AF-A0A183B5U2-F1
#
_entry.id   AF-A0A183B5U2-F1
#
_cell.length_a   1.000
_cell.length_b   1.000
_cell.length_c   1.000
_cell.angle_alpha   90.00
_cell.angle_beta   90.00
_cell.angle_gamma   90.00
#
_symmetry.space_group_name_H-M   'P 1'
#
loop_
_entity.id
_entity.type
_entity.pdbx_description
1 polymer ?
#
loop_
_entity_poly.entity_id
_entity_poly.type
_entity_poly.pdbx_seq_one_letter_code
_entity_poly.pdbx_strand_id
1 'polypeptide(L)'
;MFLFHIPTTKRFILHTGDFRFSWDMLTPPSPLAQFLPSSSSQSTQLHSIYLDTTYCAPEYDFLSQQEVIDSAIQVTRDFLREQPSGLIVCGMYSIGKERFVYGESVFHLPYISP
;
A
#
# COMPACT_ATOMS: atom_id res chain seq x y z
N MET A 1 7.78 -2.62 -6.90
CA MET A 1 7.14 -2.89 -8.20
C MET A 1 7.96 -2.31 -9.34
N PHE A 2 8.12 -3.08 -10.42
CA PHE A 2 8.84 -2.69 -11.64
C PHE A 2 8.01 -3.03 -12.87
N LEU A 3 7.87 -2.06 -13.79
CA LEU A 3 7.19 -2.23 -15.07
C LEU A 3 8.25 -2.25 -16.18
N PHE A 4 8.31 -3.35 -16.94
CA PHE A 4 9.23 -3.53 -18.05
C PHE A 4 8.47 -3.41 -19.37
N HIS A 5 8.98 -2.59 -20.29
CA HIS A 5 8.57 -2.56 -21.69
C HIS A 5 9.69 -3.19 -22.53
N ILE A 6 9.40 -4.25 -23.27
CA ILE A 6 10.34 -4.96 -24.12
C ILE A 6 10.09 -4.54 -25.57
N PRO A 7 10.88 -3.62 -26.17
CA PRO A 7 10.57 -3.02 -27.46
C PRO A 7 10.54 -4.04 -28.61
N THR A 8 11.42 -5.04 -28.57
CA THR A 8 11.54 -6.08 -29.60
C THR A 8 10.27 -6.93 -29.74
N THR A 9 9.55 -7.13 -28.64
CA THR A 9 8.31 -7.93 -28.61
C THR A 9 7.06 -7.09 -28.38
N LYS A 10 7.22 -5.78 -28.14
CA LYS A 10 6.17 -4.84 -27.73
C LYS A 10 5.38 -5.32 -26.50
N ARG A 11 6.04 -6.03 -25.59
CA ARG A 11 5.42 -6.61 -24.39
C ARG A 11 5.63 -5.73 -23.17
N PHE A 12 4.61 -5.66 -22.33
CA PHE A 12 4.67 -5.06 -21.00
C PHE A 12 4.58 -6.13 -19.92
N ILE A 13 5.53 -6.11 -18.99
CA ILE A 13 5.63 -7.09 -17.90
C ILE A 13 5.66 -6.32 -16.57
N LEU A 14 4.79 -6.66 -15.64
CA LEU A 14 4.79 -6.11 -14.29
C LEU A 14 5.39 -7.11 -13.30
N HIS A 15 6.36 -6.69 -12.50
CA HIS A 15 6.85 -7.45 -11.36
C HIS A 15 6.52 -6.69 -10.09
N THR A 16 5.68 -7.24 -9.21
CA THR A 16 5.24 -6.49 -8.02
C THR A 16 6.35 -6.40 -6.98
N GLY A 17 7.18 -7.44 -6.86
CA GLY A 17 7.95 -7.67 -5.63
C GLY A 17 6.98 -7.96 -4.49
N ASP A 18 7.39 -7.78 -3.24
CA ASP A 18 6.45 -7.78 -2.11
C ASP A 18 5.58 -6.53 -2.19
N PHE A 19 4.25 -6.71 -2.23
CA PHE A 19 3.35 -5.58 -2.31
C PHE A 19 1.99 -5.87 -1.67
N ARG A 20 1.35 -4.81 -1.19
CA ARG A 20 -0.05 -4.84 -0.77
C ARG A 20 -0.86 -3.93 -1.68
N PHE A 21 -1.77 -4.53 -2.43
CA PHE A 21 -2.63 -3.80 -3.36
C PHE A 21 -3.52 -2.76 -2.65
N SER A 22 -3.68 -1.59 -3.28
CA SER A 22 -4.74 -0.62 -2.99
C SER A 22 -5.33 -0.15 -4.32
N TRP A 23 -6.62 0.19 -4.33
CA TRP A 23 -7.30 0.73 -5.51
C TRP A 23 -6.64 2.01 -6.04
N ASP A 24 -6.01 2.80 -5.17
CA ASP A 24 -5.27 4.01 -5.57
C ASP A 24 -4.14 3.72 -6.55
N MET A 25 -3.62 2.48 -6.55
CA MET A 25 -2.60 2.06 -7.51
C MET A 25 -3.13 1.95 -8.94
N LEU A 26 -4.45 1.91 -9.14
CA LEU A 26 -5.09 1.81 -10.46
C LEU A 26 -5.84 3.09 -10.86
N THR A 27 -5.94 4.09 -9.98
CA THR A 27 -6.62 5.35 -10.25
C THR A 27 -5.62 6.42 -10.75
N PRO A 28 -6.02 7.31 -11.68
CA PRO A 28 -5.17 8.45 -12.06
C PRO A 28 -4.78 9.29 -10.83
N PRO A 29 -3.52 9.76 -10.72
CA PRO A 29 -2.49 9.82 -11.76
C PRO A 29 -1.56 8.58 -11.83
N SER A 30 -1.95 7.43 -11.28
CA SER A 30 -1.11 6.22 -11.31
C SER A 30 -0.70 5.83 -12.74
N PRO A 31 0.58 5.52 -12.98
CA PRO A 31 1.04 4.97 -14.26
C PRO A 31 0.37 3.66 -14.66
N LEU A 32 -0.22 2.91 -13.70
CA LEU A 32 -0.92 1.67 -14.01
C LEU A 32 -2.32 1.89 -14.60
N ALA A 33 -2.92 3.07 -14.39
CA ALA A 33 -4.27 3.38 -14.86
C ALA A 33 -4.42 3.25 -16.39
N GLN A 34 -3.35 3.52 -17.15
CA GLN A 34 -3.32 3.39 -18.61
C GLN A 34 -3.48 1.94 -19.10
N PHE A 35 -3.22 0.95 -18.23
CA PHE A 35 -3.34 -0.47 -18.55
C PHE A 35 -4.75 -1.01 -18.31
N LEU A 36 -5.66 -0.18 -17.79
CA LEU A 36 -7.06 -0.55 -17.60
C LEU A 36 -7.86 -0.44 -18.90
N PRO A 37 -8.86 -1.32 -19.12
CA PRO A 37 -9.68 -1.33 -20.33
C PRO A 37 -10.45 -0.02 -20.61
N SER A 38 -10.70 0.79 -19.58
CA SER A 38 -11.57 1.98 -19.64
C SER A 38 -10.85 3.29 -20.02
N SER A 39 -9.53 3.28 -20.20
CA SER A 39 -8.77 4.48 -20.55
C SER A 39 -8.88 4.77 -22.05
N SER A 40 -9.43 5.92 -22.42
CA SER A 40 -9.78 6.28 -23.79
C SER A 40 -8.55 6.37 -24.72
N SER A 41 -8.73 5.82 -25.92
CA SER A 41 -7.95 5.97 -27.17
C SER A 41 -6.81 4.99 -27.51
N GLN A 42 -6.22 4.25 -26.56
CA GLN A 42 -5.29 3.14 -26.85
C GLN A 42 -4.96 2.41 -25.54
N SER A 43 -5.74 1.37 -25.18
CA SER A 43 -5.44 0.60 -23.98
C SER A 43 -4.14 -0.18 -24.19
N THR A 44 -3.10 0.17 -23.44
CA THR A 44 -1.86 -0.61 -23.43
C THR A 44 -2.10 -1.82 -22.55
N GLN A 45 -1.85 -3.05 -23.04
CA GLN A 45 -2.13 -4.26 -22.26
C GLN A 45 -0.90 -4.74 -21.49
N LEU A 46 -1.07 -5.09 -20.22
CA LEU A 46 -0.08 -5.90 -19.49
C LEU A 46 -0.12 -7.34 -20.00
N HIS A 47 1.03 -7.83 -20.48
CA HIS A 47 1.14 -9.17 -21.07
C HIS A 47 1.46 -10.25 -20.02
N SER A 48 2.18 -9.89 -18.97
CA SER A 48 2.57 -10.82 -17.91
C SER A 48 2.71 -10.08 -16.59
N ILE A 49 2.33 -10.74 -15.50
CA ILE A 49 2.46 -10.22 -14.15
C ILE A 49 3.15 -11.28 -13.30
N TYR A 50 4.27 -10.92 -12.70
CA TYR A 50 4.92 -11.66 -11.61
C TYR A 50 4.38 -11.08 -10.30
N LEU A 51 3.45 -11.82 -9.71
CA LEU A 51 2.60 -11.37 -8.60
C LEU A 51 3.12 -11.90 -7.26
N ASP A 52 3.11 -11.04 -6.24
CA ASP A 52 3.21 -11.46 -4.84
C ASP A 52 2.02 -12.35 -4.49
N THR A 53 2.31 -13.59 -4.09
CA THR A 53 1.29 -14.60 -3.77
C THR A 53 1.28 -14.97 -2.29
N THR A 54 1.92 -14.17 -1.42
CA THR A 54 2.04 -14.43 0.02
C THR A 54 0.70 -14.77 0.68
N TYR A 55 -0.39 -14.10 0.27
CA TYR A 55 -1.74 -14.31 0.78
C TYR A 55 -2.78 -14.62 -0.31
N CYS A 56 -2.39 -15.38 -1.34
CA CYS A 56 -3.27 -15.71 -2.48
C CYS A 56 -4.28 -16.85 -2.15
N ALA A 57 -5.06 -16.68 -1.07
CA ALA A 57 -6.11 -17.61 -0.67
C ALA A 57 -7.29 -16.86 -0.01
N PRO A 58 -8.54 -17.32 -0.19
CA PRO A 58 -9.74 -16.58 0.22
C PRO A 58 -9.90 -16.45 1.74
N GLU A 59 -9.27 -17.31 2.53
CA GLU A 59 -9.26 -17.20 4.00
C GLU A 59 -8.52 -15.96 4.52
N TYR A 60 -7.67 -15.34 3.69
CA TYR A 60 -6.93 -14.14 4.06
C TYR A 60 -7.73 -12.87 3.73
N ASP A 61 -8.54 -12.42 4.67
CA ASP A 61 -9.23 -11.13 4.62
C ASP A 61 -8.74 -10.24 5.77
N PHE A 62 -7.99 -9.19 5.42
CA PHE A 62 -7.35 -8.30 6.39
C PHE A 62 -7.92 -6.89 6.27
N LEU A 63 -8.18 -6.26 7.42
CA LEU A 63 -8.51 -4.84 7.51
C LEU A 63 -7.48 -3.97 6.79
N SER A 64 -7.93 -2.85 6.22
CA SER A 64 -7.06 -1.87 5.59
C SER A 64 -6.00 -1.32 6.55
N GLN A 65 -4.92 -0.75 6.02
CA GLN A 65 -3.92 -0.09 6.88
C GLN A 65 -4.55 0.99 7.75
N GLN A 66 -5.50 1.75 7.20
CA GLN A 66 -6.18 2.84 7.90
C GLN A 66 -6.97 2.32 9.10
N GLU A 67 -7.80 1.30 8.90
CA GLU A 67 -8.61 0.72 9.97
C GLU A 67 -7.76 0.14 11.11
N VAL A 68 -6.64 -0.52 10.77
CA VAL A 68 -5.71 -1.06 11.77
C VAL A 68 -5.04 0.06 12.57
N ILE A 69 -4.62 1.15 11.89
CA ILE A 69 -3.98 2.31 12.54
C ILE A 69 -4.98 3.02 13.45
N ASP A 70 -6.19 3.29 12.97
CA ASP A 70 -7.23 3.97 13.74
C ASP A 70 -7.63 3.18 14.98
N SER A 71 -7.75 1.85 14.84
CA SER A 71 -8.00 0.96 15.96
C SER A 71 -6.87 1.01 16.99
N ALA A 72 -5.60 0.97 16.57
CA ALA A 72 -4.46 1.06 17.48
C ALA A 72 -4.38 2.42 18.19
N ILE A 73 -4.67 3.51 17.49
CA ILE A 73 -4.77 4.86 18.07
C ILE A 73 -5.86 4.88 19.13
N GLN A 74 -7.02 4.30 18.85
CA GLN A 74 -8.15 4.28 19.77
C GLN A 74 -7.84 3.46 21.04
N VAL A 75 -7.31 2.25 20.89
CA VAL A 75 -6.87 1.40 22.01
C VAL A 75 -5.83 2.11 22.87
N THR A 76 -4.84 2.74 22.24
CA THR A 76 -3.79 3.50 22.94
C THR A 76 -4.37 4.68 23.71
N ARG A 77 -5.28 5.43 23.10
CA ARG A 77 -5.93 6.59 23.72
C ARG A 77 -6.76 6.19 24.93
N ASP A 78 -7.54 5.11 24.82
CA ASP A 78 -8.38 4.64 25.92
C ASP A 78 -7.53 4.13 27.09
N PHE A 79 -6.46 3.39 26.81
CA PHE A 79 -5.51 2.98 27.84
C PHE A 79 -4.87 4.19 28.55
N LEU A 80 -4.39 5.19 27.81
CA LEU A 80 -3.73 6.36 28.41
C LEU A 80 -4.69 7.30 29.16
N ARG A 81 -6.00 7.25 28.87
CA ARG A 81 -7.01 7.94 29.68
C ARG A 81 -7.13 7.32 31.07
N GLU A 82 -7.05 6.00 31.15
CA GLU A 82 -7.13 5.24 32.41
C GLU A 82 -5.80 5.20 33.16
N GLN A 83 -4.69 5.12 32.44
CA GLN A 83 -3.32 5.03 32.96
C GLN A 83 -2.42 6.10 32.30
N PRO A 84 -2.48 7.36 32.76
CA PRO A 84 -1.72 8.45 32.12
C PRO A 84 -0.20 8.30 32.14
N SER A 85 0.35 7.52 33.07
CA SER A 85 1.78 7.19 33.15
C SER A 85 2.16 5.89 32.43
N GLY A 86 1.21 5.27 31.73
CA GLY A 86 1.43 4.03 31.00
C GLY A 86 2.39 4.20 29.83
N LEU A 87 3.25 3.20 29.62
CA LEU A 87 4.17 3.16 28.50
C LEU A 87 3.60 2.30 27.37
N ILE A 88 3.60 2.83 26.15
CA ILE A 88 3.24 2.09 24.93
C ILE A 88 4.53 1.68 24.23
N VAL A 89 4.64 0.39 23.89
CA VAL A 89 5.81 -0.17 23.20
C VAL A 89 5.36 -0.88 21.93
N CYS A 90 5.94 -0.49 20.80
CA CYS A 90 5.69 -1.11 19.50
C CYS A 90 6.94 -1.87 19.04
N GLY A 91 6.87 -3.21 18.97
CA GLY A 91 7.98 -4.05 18.52
C GLY A 91 8.03 -4.19 17.00
N MET A 92 9.22 -4.02 16.42
CA MET A 92 9.46 -4.17 14.98
C MET A 92 10.84 -4.79 14.76
N TYR A 93 10.93 -5.77 13.85
CA TYR A 93 12.17 -6.47 13.51
C TYR A 93 12.59 -6.25 12.05
N SER A 94 11.81 -5.47 11.30
CA SER A 94 12.05 -5.12 9.90
C SER A 94 11.41 -3.77 9.59
N ILE A 95 11.92 -3.10 8.56
CA ILE A 95 11.31 -1.88 8.00
C ILE A 95 9.92 -2.17 7.42
N GLY A 96 9.04 -1.17 7.35
CA GLY A 96 7.77 -1.23 6.62
C GLY A 96 6.48 -1.16 7.44
N LYS A 97 6.53 -0.94 8.76
CA LYS A 97 5.33 -0.70 9.59
C LYS A 97 5.38 0.63 10.34
N GLU A 98 6.23 1.56 9.91
CA GLU A 98 6.49 2.83 10.60
C GLU A 98 5.22 3.67 10.71
N ARG A 99 4.36 3.60 9.68
CA ARG A 99 3.05 4.26 9.68
C ARG A 99 2.14 3.83 10.82
N PHE A 100 2.24 2.57 11.27
CA PHE A 100 1.53 2.10 12.45
C PHE A 100 2.04 2.76 13.74
N VAL A 101 3.35 3.00 13.84
CA VAL A 101 3.97 3.60 15.03
C VAL A 101 3.73 5.10 15.11
N TYR A 102 3.82 5.80 13.97
CA TYR A 102 3.62 7.25 13.91
C TYR A 102 2.14 7.66 13.87
N GLY A 103 1.25 6.75 13.48
CA GLY A 103 -0.16 7.04 13.22
C GLY A 103 -0.35 8.07 12.10
N GLU A 104 -1.48 8.77 12.12
CA GLU A 104 -1.85 9.76 11.09
C GLU A 104 -1.03 11.06 11.16
N SER A 105 -0.30 11.29 12.24
CA SER A 105 0.32 12.59 12.55
C SER A 105 1.52 12.96 11.66
N VAL A 106 2.11 12.00 10.93
CA VAL A 106 3.32 12.24 10.11
C VAL A 106 3.02 12.25 8.60
N PHE A 107 1.91 11.65 8.14
CA PHE A 107 1.68 11.40 6.71
C PHE A 107 0.70 12.39 6.05
N HIS A 108 0.20 13.38 6.79
CA HIS A 108 -0.62 14.48 6.26
C HIS A 108 0.16 15.79 6.06
N LEU A 109 1.49 15.79 6.24
CA LEU A 109 2.29 16.95 5.84
C LEU A 109 2.39 16.96 4.31
N PRO A 110 2.00 18.06 3.63
CA PRO A 110 2.18 18.16 2.20
C PRO A 110 3.66 17.98 1.91
N TYR A 111 3.95 17.13 0.93
CA TYR A 111 5.29 16.95 0.39
C TYR A 111 5.74 18.30 -0.17
N ILE A 112 6.48 19.08 0.62
CA ILE A 112 7.16 20.27 0.12
C ILE A 112 8.39 19.75 -0.61
N SER A 113 8.25 19.58 -1.92
CA SER A 113 9.40 19.34 -2.80
C SER A 113 10.39 20.53 -2.71
N PRO A 114 11.70 20.27 -2.83
CA PRO A 114 12.75 21.28 -2.74
C PRO A 114 12.70 22.33 -3.86
#